data_AF-A0A7M3WZN6-F1
#
_entry.id   AF-A0A7M3WZN6-F1
#
_cell.length_a   1.000
_cell.length_b   1.000
_cell.length_c   1.000
_cell.angle_alpha   90.00
_cell.angle_beta   90.00
_cell.angle_gamma   90.00
#
_symmetry.space_group_name_H-M   'P 1'
#
loop_
_entity.id
_entity.type
_entity.pdbx_description
1 polymer ?
#
loop_
_entity_poly.entity_id
_entity_poly.type
_entity_poly.pdbx_seq_one_letter_code
_entity_poly.pdbx_strand_id
1 'polypeptide(L)'
;MEEASDGNFSDIVEGNEGYVASFNGQGTPGLPARNLLLLTCMDCRILPHEALGVSVGDMKVMRNGGAQLNANMVSDLIVANNVLD
;
A
#
# COMPACT_ATOMS: atom_id res chain seq x y z
N MET A 1 10.03 21.78 20.51
CA MET A 1 8.88 20.91 20.86
C MET A 1 7.79 21.38 19.94
N GLU A 2 7.72 20.75 18.76
CA GLU A 2 6.85 21.19 17.66
C GLU A 2 5.44 20.71 17.95
N GLU A 3 4.49 21.62 17.81
CA GLU A 3 3.12 21.46 18.27
C GLU A 3 2.44 20.31 17.54
N ALA A 4 1.75 19.46 18.29
CA ALA A 4 0.85 18.47 17.72
C ALA A 4 -0.22 19.21 16.93
N SER A 5 -0.21 19.01 15.61
CA SER A 5 -1.14 19.60 14.66
C SER A 5 -2.57 19.47 15.17
N ASP A 6 -3.34 20.55 15.03
CA ASP A 6 -4.78 20.63 15.23
C ASP A 6 -5.43 19.29 14.84
N GLY A 7 -6.31 18.72 15.68
CA GLY A 7 -6.84 17.34 15.54
C GLY A 7 -7.69 17.07 14.29
N ASN A 8 -7.57 17.92 13.27
CA ASN A 8 -8.18 17.86 11.97
C ASN A 8 -7.12 17.44 10.94
N PHE A 9 -7.35 16.33 10.24
CA PHE A 9 -6.48 15.73 9.19
C PHE A 9 -6.38 16.58 7.90
N SER A 10 -6.38 17.90 8.03
CA SER A 10 -6.39 18.87 6.93
C SER A 10 -5.14 18.78 6.06
N ASP A 11 -3.97 18.55 6.67
CA ASP A 11 -2.69 18.31 6.01
C ASP A 11 -2.72 17.05 5.13
N ILE A 12 -3.37 15.98 5.60
CA ILE A 12 -3.55 14.74 4.84
C ILE A 12 -4.47 14.96 3.64
N VAL A 13 -5.53 15.75 3.81
CA VAL A 13 -6.45 16.10 2.71
C VAL A 13 -5.71 16.90 1.63
N GLU A 14 -4.96 17.94 2.03
CA GLU A 14 -4.15 18.74 1.11
C GLU A 14 -3.10 17.88 0.37
N GLY A 15 -2.41 16.99 1.10
CA GLY A 15 -1.45 16.05 0.51
C GLY A 15 -2.11 15.11 -0.51
N ASN A 16 -3.32 14.62 -0.22
CA ASN A 16 -4.07 13.79 -1.16
C ASN A 16 -4.50 14.56 -2.41
N GLU A 17 -4.92 15.82 -2.30
CA GLU A 17 -5.25 16.66 -3.46
C GLU A 17 -4.06 16.79 -4.42
N GLY A 18 -2.85 17.00 -3.89
CA GLY A 18 -1.62 17.01 -4.68
C GLY A 18 -1.29 15.65 -5.32
N TYR A 19 -1.51 14.56 -4.59
CA TYR A 19 -1.33 13.20 -5.14
C TYR A 19 -2.29 12.93 -6.30
N VAL A 20 -3.59 13.21 -6.13
CA VAL A 20 -4.61 13.01 -7.17
C VAL A 20 -4.27 13.81 -8.44
N ALA A 21 -3.83 15.06 -8.30
CA ALA A 21 -3.48 15.90 -9.43
C ALA A 21 -2.28 15.38 -10.25
N SER A 22 -1.39 14.60 -9.63
CA SER A 22 -0.16 14.08 -10.25
C SER A 22 -0.19 12.57 -10.53
N PHE A 23 -1.24 11.87 -10.11
CA PHE A 23 -1.34 10.42 -10.23
C PHE A 23 -1.55 9.97 -11.68
N ASN A 24 -0.60 9.17 -12.19
CA ASN A 24 -0.62 8.68 -13.57
C ASN A 24 -1.01 7.19 -13.68
N GLY A 25 -1.45 6.55 -12.59
CA GLY A 25 -1.85 5.13 -12.56
C GLY A 25 -3.33 4.90 -12.88
N GLN A 26 -4.01 5.83 -13.54
CA GLN A 26 -5.43 5.70 -13.86
C GLN A 26 -5.62 4.53 -14.84
N GLY A 27 -6.52 3.60 -14.50
CA GLY A 27 -6.81 2.43 -15.34
C GLY A 27 -5.80 1.27 -15.20
N THR A 28 -4.85 1.35 -14.26
CA THR A 28 -4.01 0.19 -13.92
C THR A 28 -4.87 -0.98 -13.44
N PRO A 29 -4.73 -2.20 -14.01
CA PRO A 29 -5.46 -3.39 -13.56
C PRO A 29 -5.14 -3.75 -12.10
N GLY A 30 -6.02 -4.51 -11.44
CA GLY A 30 -5.75 -5.04 -10.09
C GLY A 30 -4.83 -6.27 -10.10
N LEU A 31 -4.55 -6.84 -11.27
CA LEU A 31 -3.64 -7.96 -11.48
C LEU A 31 -2.20 -7.44 -11.46
N PRO A 32 -1.34 -7.96 -10.57
CA PRO A 32 0.02 -7.47 -10.45
C PRO A 32 0.83 -7.85 -11.69
N ALA A 33 1.38 -6.86 -12.40
CA ALA A 33 2.10 -7.06 -13.65
C ALA A 33 3.32 -7.99 -13.52
N ARG A 34 3.90 -8.11 -12.32
CA ARG A 34 5.04 -8.98 -12.04
C ARG A 34 4.66 -10.31 -11.38
N ASN A 35 3.37 -10.62 -11.26
CA ASN A 35 2.88 -11.78 -10.51
C ASN A 35 3.48 -11.87 -9.09
N LEU A 36 3.62 -10.71 -8.44
CA LEU A 36 4.27 -10.57 -7.14
C LEU A 36 3.28 -10.11 -6.07
N LEU A 37 3.38 -10.73 -4.89
CA LEU A 37 2.75 -10.25 -3.67
C LEU A 37 3.82 -10.12 -2.57
N LEU A 38 3.84 -8.98 -1.90
CA LEU A 38 4.69 -8.72 -0.74
C LEU A 38 3.87 -8.73 0.56
N LEU A 39 4.25 -9.57 1.52
CA LEU A 39 3.84 -9.46 2.91
C LEU A 39 4.96 -8.79 3.71
N THR A 40 4.67 -7.64 4.35
CA THR A 40 5.67 -6.89 5.14
C THR A 40 5.08 -6.28 6.42
N CYS A 41 5.92 -5.64 7.24
CA CYS A 41 5.49 -5.01 8.47
C CYS A 41 4.75 -3.69 8.18
N MET A 42 3.85 -3.28 9.08
CA MET A 42 3.22 -1.95 9.08
C MET A 42 4.15 -0.81 9.56
N ASP A 43 5.44 -1.09 9.78
CA ASP A 43 6.44 -0.08 10.18
C ASP A 43 6.47 1.10 9.19
N CYS A 44 6.28 2.32 9.70
CA CYS A 44 6.17 3.53 8.87
C CYS A 44 7.44 3.87 8.08
N ARG A 45 8.59 3.27 8.44
CA ARG A 45 9.86 3.45 7.74
C ARG A 45 9.99 2.57 6.49
N ILE A 46 9.07 1.63 6.29
CA ILE A 46 9.06 0.75 5.12
C ILE A 46 8.13 1.36 4.07
N LEU A 47 8.73 1.82 2.97
CA LEU A 47 8.07 2.28 1.75
C LEU A 47 8.17 1.16 0.70
N PRO A 48 7.17 0.26 0.58
CA PRO A 48 7.34 -1.01 -0.12
C PRO A 48 7.73 -0.88 -1.60
N HIS A 49 7.11 0.07 -2.31
CA HIS A 49 7.35 0.30 -3.73
C HIS A 49 8.76 0.86 -3.97
N GLU A 50 9.18 1.84 -3.16
CA GLU A 50 10.51 2.43 -3.23
C GLU A 50 11.61 1.43 -2.87
N ALA A 51 11.41 0.66 -1.79
CA ALA A 51 12.38 -0.31 -1.31
C ALA A 51 12.69 -1.42 -2.33
N LEU A 52 11.73 -1.75 -3.20
CA LEU A 52 11.87 -2.80 -4.21
C LEU A 52 12.04 -2.25 -5.65
N GLY A 53 11.98 -0.93 -5.85
CA GLY A 53 12.09 -0.31 -7.17
C GLY A 53 10.95 -0.72 -8.12
N VAL A 54 9.73 -0.85 -7.61
CA VAL A 54 8.55 -1.25 -8.38
C VAL A 54 7.53 -0.11 -8.46
N SER A 55 6.72 -0.13 -9.52
CA SER A 55 5.73 0.91 -9.82
C SER A 55 4.31 0.51 -9.42
N VAL A 56 3.38 1.46 -9.48
CA VAL A 56 1.94 1.19 -9.31
C VAL A 56 1.50 0.09 -10.28
N GLY A 57 0.83 -0.94 -9.76
CA GLY A 57 0.37 -2.11 -10.53
C GLY A 57 1.36 -3.26 -10.65
N ASP A 58 2.61 -3.10 -10.24
CA ASP A 58 3.60 -4.17 -10.37
C ASP A 58 3.39 -5.33 -9.37
N MET A 59 2.90 -5.01 -8.16
CA MET A 59 2.75 -5.98 -7.08
C MET A 59 1.55 -5.70 -6.17
N LYS A 60 1.08 -6.75 -5.49
CA LYS A 60 0.17 -6.63 -4.34
C LYS A 60 0.98 -6.45 -3.06
N VAL A 61 0.48 -5.63 -2.13
CA VAL A 61 1.16 -5.36 -0.85
C VAL A 61 0.20 -5.62 0.32
N MET A 62 0.56 -6.54 1.20
CA MET A 62 -0.14 -6.82 2.45
C MET A 62 0.74 -6.46 3.65
N ARG A 63 0.15 -5.82 4.67
CA ARG A 63 0.90 -5.30 5.83
C ARG A 63 0.20 -5.63 7.14
N ASN A 64 0.97 -6.08 8.14
CA ASN A 64 0.51 -6.20 9.53
C ASN A 64 1.68 -6.04 10.52
N GLY A 65 1.40 -6.13 11.82
CA GLY A 65 2.45 -6.09 12.84
C GLY A 65 3.43 -7.26 12.69
N GLY A 66 4.68 -6.97 12.33
CA GLY A 66 5.74 -7.97 12.21
C GLY A 66 5.68 -8.88 10.98
N ALA A 67 4.90 -8.54 9.95
CA ALA A 67 4.77 -9.34 8.72
C ALA A 67 4.32 -10.80 8.97
N GLN A 68 3.46 -11.00 9.97
CA GLN A 68 3.07 -12.32 10.43
C GLN A 68 2.06 -12.97 9.47
N LEU A 69 2.34 -14.21 9.06
CA LEU A 69 1.38 -15.03 8.32
C LEU A 69 0.36 -15.66 9.28
N ASN A 70 -0.63 -14.87 9.70
CA ASN A 70 -1.73 -15.34 10.54
C ASN A 70 -2.95 -15.76 9.70
N ALA A 71 -3.99 -16.31 10.34
CA ALA A 71 -5.17 -16.84 9.66
C ALA A 71 -5.86 -15.79 8.76
N ASN A 72 -5.97 -14.54 9.22
CA ASN A 72 -6.55 -13.46 8.41
C ASN A 72 -5.68 -13.21 7.17
N MET A 73 -4.36 -13.15 7.35
CA MET A 73 -3.42 -12.94 6.25
C MET A 73 -3.42 -14.09 5.24
N VAL A 74 -3.64 -15.33 5.68
CA VAL A 74 -3.80 -16.49 4.77
C VAL A 74 -5.09 -16.36 3.96
N SER A 75 -6.21 -15.98 4.59
CA SER A 75 -7.47 -15.72 3.87
C SER A 75 -7.31 -14.60 2.84
N ASP A 76 -6.66 -13.50 3.22
CA ASP A 76 -6.41 -12.37 2.32
C ASP A 76 -5.47 -12.76 1.17
N LEU A 77 -4.44 -13.59 1.43
CA LEU A 77 -3.55 -14.13 0.39
C LEU A 77 -4.33 -14.96 -0.63
N ILE A 78 -5.28 -15.79 -0.18
CA ILE A 78 -6.11 -16.61 -1.07
C ILE A 78 -6.98 -15.72 -1.97
N VAL A 79 -7.61 -14.68 -1.40
CA VAL A 79 -8.41 -13.71 -2.17
C VAL A 79 -7.51 -12.96 -3.16
N ALA A 80 -6.38 -12.46 -2.69
CA ALA A 80 -5.40 -11.75 -3.50
C ALA A 80 -4.89 -12.60 -4.68
N ASN A 81 -4.71 -13.91 -4.51
CA ASN A 81 -4.19 -14.77 -5.56
C ASN A 81 -5.27 -15.30 -6.53
N ASN A 82 -6.48 -15.56 -6.05
CA ASN A 82 -7.47 -16.34 -6.81
C ASN A 82 -8.72 -15.55 -7.20
N VAL A 83 -8.94 -14.36 -6.64
CA VAL A 83 -10.19 -13.59 -6.82
C VAL A 83 -9.95 -12.20 -7.40
N LEU A 84 -8.85 -11.53 -7.03
CA LEU A 84 -8.60 -10.16 -7.45
C LEU A 84 -7.77 -10.09 -8.75
N ASP A 85 -8.38 -9.51 -9.78
CA ASP A 85 -7.78 -9.19 -11.10
C ASP A 85 -7.65 -7.67 -11.33
#